data_AF-A0A0A9H1D9-F1
#
_entry.id   AF-A0A0A9H1D9-F1
#
_cell.length_a   1.000
_cell.length_b   1.000
_cell.length_c   1.000
_cell.angle_alpha   90.00
_cell.angle_beta   90.00
_cell.angle_gamma   90.00
#
_symmetry.space_group_name_H-M   'P 1'
#
loop_
_entity.id
_entity.type
_entity.pdbx_description
1 polymer ?
#
loop_
_entity_poly.entity_id
_entity_poly.type
_entity_poly.pdbx_seq_one_letter_code
_entity_poly.pdbx_strand_id
1 'polypeptide(L)' 'MVEHAWRRINRACMEMDRALLPAAQLVVNLTKTLEVIYLGGRDAYTFARDLKDLVISLFLKAPAI' A
#
# COMPACT_ATOMS: atom_id res chain seq x y z
N MET A 1 17.11 -1.58 -5.72
CA MET A 1 16.84 -2.32 -4.46
C MET A 1 15.34 -2.57 -4.27
N VAL A 2 14.50 -1.53 -4.33
CA VAL A 2 13.03 -1.61 -4.18
C VAL A 2 12.35 -2.47 -5.26
N GLU A 3 12.65 -2.25 -6.55
CA GLU A 3 12.07 -3.06 -7.64
C GLU A 3 12.31 -4.56 -7.49
N HIS A 4 13.52 -4.94 -7.06
CA HIS A 4 13.86 -6.34 -6.85
C HIS A 4 13.11 -6.94 -5.64
N ALA A 5 12.83 -6.15 -4.61
CA ALA A 5 11.98 -6.57 -3.50
C ALA A 5 10.54 -6.82 -3.97
N TRP A 6 9.97 -5.92 -4.78
CA TRP A 6 8.63 -6.11 -5.38
C TRP A 6 8.56 -7.37 -6.25
N ARG A 7 9.57 -7.65 -7.07
CA ARG A 7 9.63 -8.90 -7.86
C ARG A 7 9.63 -10.14 -6.97
N ARG A 8 10.34 -10.11 -5.83
CA ARG A 8 10.34 -11.21 -4.85
C ARG A 8 8.99 -11.38 -4.18
N ILE A 9 8.34 -10.29 -3.75
CA ILE A 9 6.99 -10.32 -3.16
C ILE A 9 6.00 -10.94 -4.15
N ASN A 10 6.00 -10.49 -5.40
CA ASN A 10 5.09 -11.00 -6.43
C ASN A 10 5.29 -12.50 -6.68
N ARG A 11 6.55 -12.96 -6.77
CA ARG A 11 6.85 -14.38 -6.91
C ARG A 11 6.35 -15.19 -5.71
N ALA A 12 6.62 -14.74 -4.49
CA ALA A 12 6.17 -15.41 -3.27
C ALA A 12 4.64 -15.53 -3.20
N CYS A 13 3.90 -14.50 -3.61
CA CYS A 13 2.43 -14.57 -3.69
C CYS A 13 1.92 -15.59 -4.72
N MET A 14 2.68 -15.84 -5.80
CA MET A 14 2.30 -16.82 -6.84
C MET A 14 2.63 -18.27 -6.44
N GLU A 15 3.71 -18.46 -5.69
CA GLU A 15 4.24 -19.79 -5.33
C GLU A 15 3.70 -20.32 -3.99
N MET A 16 3.16 -19.45 -3.14
CA MET A 16 2.67 -19.81 -1.80
C MET A 16 1.34 -20.57 -1.84
N ASP A 17 1.10 -21.37 -0.79
CA ASP A 17 -0.18 -22.04 -0.55
C ASP A 17 -1.35 -21.03 -0.58
N ARG A 18 -2.39 -21.36 -1.34
CA ARG A 18 -3.60 -20.54 -1.49
C ARG A 18 -4.30 -20.27 -0.15
N ALA A 19 -4.20 -21.18 0.81
CA ALA A 19 -4.76 -20.98 2.15
C ALA A 19 -4.14 -19.77 2.87
N LEU A 20 -2.89 -19.39 2.52
CA LEU A 20 -2.18 -18.26 3.12
C LEU A 20 -2.41 -16.94 2.36
N LEU A 21 -3.02 -16.97 1.17
CA LEU A 21 -3.23 -15.77 0.34
C LEU A 21 -3.95 -14.62 1.04
N PRO A 22 -4.98 -14.84 1.89
CA PRO A 22 -5.61 -13.72 2.60
C PRO A 22 -4.63 -12.97 3.52
N ALA A 23 -3.79 -13.70 4.26
CA ALA A 23 -2.77 -13.11 5.12
C ALA A 23 -1.67 -12.43 4.29
N ALA A 24 -1.26 -13.05 3.19
CA ALA A 24 -0.29 -12.48 2.26
C ALA A 24 -0.79 -11.16 1.67
N GLN A 25 -2.07 -11.11 1.27
CA GLN A 25 -2.69 -9.92 0.71
C GLN A 25 -2.71 -8.76 1.71
N LEU A 26 -2.95 -9.05 2.99
CA LEU A 26 -2.85 -8.04 4.06
C LEU A 26 -1.43 -7.46 4.12
N VAL A 27 -0.40 -8.30 4.16
CA VAL A 27 1.00 -7.86 4.21
C VAL A 27 1.39 -7.08 2.96
N VAL A 28 0.94 -7.51 1.77
CA VAL A 28 1.17 -6.78 0.51
C VAL A 28 0.49 -5.42 0.55
N ASN A 29 -0.75 -5.34 1.03
CA ASN A 29 -1.47 -4.07 1.14
C ASN A 29 -0.78 -3.12 2.12
N LEU A 30 -0.32 -3.62 3.27
CA LEU A 30 0.50 -2.84 4.21
C LEU A 30 1.83 -2.40 3.59
N THR A 31 2.45 -3.22 2.74
CA THR A 31 3.68 -2.82 2.05
C THR A 31 3.40 -1.73 1.03
N LYS A 32 2.26 -1.80 0.31
CA LYS A 32 1.83 -0.77 -0.64
C LYS A 32 1.55 0.58 0.03
N THR A 33 1.11 0.61 1.29
CA THR A 33 0.90 1.90 1.97
C THR A 33 2.21 2.67 2.15
N LEU A 34 3.37 2.00 2.23
CA LEU A 34 4.66 2.67 2.29
C LEU A 34 4.95 3.50 1.04
N GLU A 35 4.59 2.99 -0.14
CA GLU A 35 4.74 3.72 -1.42
C GLU A 35 3.87 4.99 -1.44
N VAL A 36 2.73 4.98 -0.76
CA VAL A 36 1.82 6.13 -0.64
C VAL A 36 2.31 7.12 0.42
N ILE A 37 2.69 6.61 1.60
CA ILE A 37 3.17 7.42 2.72
C ILE A 37 4.48 8.13 2.38
N TYR A 38 5.37 7.45 1.66
CA TYR A 38 6.70 7.97 1.32
C TYR A 38 6.85 8.44 -0.13
N LEU A 39 5.73 8.72 -0.79
CA LEU A 39 5.70 9.11 -2.19
C LEU A 39 6.56 10.37 -2.43
N GLY A 40 7.46 10.28 -3.42
CA GLY A 40 8.34 11.39 -3.78
C GLY A 40 9.37 11.75 -2.70
N GLY A 41 9.71 10.81 -1.81
CA GLY A 41 10.73 11.00 -0.76
C GLY A 41 10.26 11.84 0.42
N ARG A 42 8.97 12.14 0.52
CA ARG A 42 8.38 12.88 1.64
C ARG A 42 8.01 11.93 2.77
N ASP A 43 7.94 12.43 3.99
CA ASP A 43 7.38 11.68 5.12
C ASP A 43 5.97 12.18 5.41
N ALA A 44 4.97 11.60 4.72
CA ALA A 44 3.58 12.00 4.90
C ALA A 44 2.98 11.49 6.22
N TYR A 45 3.66 10.56 6.91
CA TYR A 45 3.22 10.07 8.21
C TYR A 45 3.47 11.12 9.29
N THR A 46 4.65 11.75 9.26
CA THR A 46 4.97 12.89 10.13
C THR A 46 4.32 14.19 9.63
N PHE A 47 4.34 14.43 8.31
CA PHE A 47 3.82 15.64 7.68
C PHE A 47 2.62 15.32 6.78
N ALA A 48 1.43 15.24 7.39
CA ALA A 48 0.18 14.75 6.77
C ALA A 48 -0.41 15.59 5.59
N ARG A 49 0.38 16.52 5.02
CA ARG A 49 0.19 17.20 3.71
C ARG A 49 -0.69 16.38 2.76
N ASP A 50 -0.05 15.35 2.23
CA ASP A 50 -0.57 14.57 1.10
C ASP A 50 -1.53 13.47 1.57
N LEU A 51 -1.37 12.99 2.81
CA LEU A 51 -2.25 11.97 3.38
C LEU A 51 -3.64 12.53 3.71
N LYS A 52 -3.73 13.80 4.12
CA LYS A 52 -4.99 14.46 4.45
C LYS A 52 -5.98 14.43 3.28
N ASP A 53 -5.53 14.81 2.08
CA ASP A 53 -6.40 14.88 0.92
C ASP A 53 -6.88 13.49 0.48
N LEU A 54 -6.02 12.48 0.62
CA LEU A 54 -6.37 11.07 0.39
C LEU A 54 -7.40 10.55 1.40
N VAL A 55 -7.24 10.88 2.68
CA VAL A 55 -8.23 10.49 3.71
C VAL A 55 -9.57 11.16 3.46
N ILE A 56 -9.57 12.44 3.09
CA ILE A 56 -10.80 13.17 2.73
C ILE A 56 -11.49 12.49 1.54
N SER A 57 -10.74 12.13 0.49
CA SER A 57 -11.34 11.51 -0.71
C SER A 57 -11.91 10.12 -0.45
N LEU A 58 -11.25 9.30 0.37
CA LEU A 58 -11.65 7.91 0.61
C LEU A 58 -12.75 7.77 1.67
N PHE A 59 -12.77 8.64 2.68
CA PHE A 59 -13.63 8.47 3.85
C PHE A 59 -14.65 9.58 4.07
N LEU A 60 -14.45 10.77 3.48
CA LEU A 60 -15.30 11.94 3.73
C LEU A 60 -16.07 12.42 2.50
N LYS A 61 -15.57 12.16 1.29
CA LYS A 61 -16.33 12.39 0.06
C LYS A 61 -17.17 11.16 -0.27
N ALA A 62 -18.48 11.34 -0.37
CA ALA A 62 -19.34 10.30 -0.93
C ALA A 62 -18.91 10.04 -2.38
N PRO A 63 -18.83 8.76 -2.82
CA PRO A 63 -18.68 8.48 -4.24
C PRO A 63 -19.87 9.12 -4.96
N ALA A 64 -19.61 9.86 -6.04
CA ALA A 64 -20.68 10.35 -6.90
C ALA A 64 -21.40 9.12 -7.47
N ILE A 65 -22.63 8.88 -6.99
CA ILE A 65 -23.55 7.86 -7.52
C ILE A 65 -24.26 8.47 -8.72
#